data_AF-A0A536S4Z3-F1
#
_entry.id   AF-A0A536S4Z3-F1
#
_cell.length_a   1.000
_cell.length_b   1.000
_cell.length_c   1.000
_cell.angle_alpha   90.00
_cell.angle_beta   90.00
_cell.angle_gamma   90.00
#
_symmetry.space_group_name_H-M   'P 1'
#
loop_
_entity.id
_entity.type
_entity.pdbx_description
1 polymer ?
#
loop_
_entity_poly.entity_id
_entity_poly.type
_entity_poly.pdbx_seq_one_letter_code
_entity_poly.pdbx_strand_id
1 'polypeptide(L)'
;MKTNTANRTSEGARYARPIANDRRSRAVHRITSRHRTVTFVQTRSVTCTHEPKILAAPRAKICEGCGSTYNLRLCADCGYVGCCESQKGHDRTHALETDHHVIKSLPLGEGSFTWCYACERYI
;
A
#
# COMPACT_ATOMS: atom_id res chain seq x y z
N MET A 1 3.46 52.57 14.08
CA MET A 1 4.26 51.37 14.41
C MET A 1 4.95 51.57 15.75
N LYS A 2 4.56 50.84 16.79
CA LYS A 2 5.25 50.80 18.08
C LYS A 2 5.04 49.42 18.71
N THR A 3 6.10 48.62 18.76
CA THR A 3 6.30 47.66 19.85
C THR A 3 7.80 47.59 20.16
N ASN A 4 8.13 48.13 21.32
CA ASN A 4 9.38 47.96 22.05
C ASN A 4 9.71 46.47 22.21
N THR A 5 10.94 46.06 21.85
CA THR A 5 11.53 44.85 22.43
C THR A 5 12.60 45.26 23.41
N ALA A 6 12.38 44.81 24.64
CA ALA A 6 13.15 45.14 25.83
C ALA A 6 14.55 44.51 25.83
N ASN A 7 15.37 45.22 26.59
CA ASN A 7 16.73 45.01 27.05
C ASN A 7 16.90 43.72 27.92
N ARG A 8 18.19 43.42 28.20
CA ARG A 8 18.78 42.62 29.31
C ARG A 8 19.00 41.13 29.03
N THR A 9 20.08 40.48 29.46
CA THR A 9 21.18 40.85 30.37
C THR A 9 22.38 39.94 30.10
N SER A 10 23.57 40.52 30.25
CA SER A 10 24.82 39.84 30.61
C SER A 10 24.70 39.12 31.95
N GLU A 11 25.29 37.94 32.12
CA GLU A 11 25.92 37.50 33.38
C GLU A 11 26.67 36.17 33.18
N GLY A 12 27.94 36.15 33.59
CA GLY A 12 28.80 34.98 33.58
C GLY A 12 28.87 34.28 34.94
N ALA A 13 29.31 33.02 34.93
CA ALA A 13 29.95 32.29 36.02
C ALA A 13 30.48 30.99 35.40
N ARG A 14 31.79 30.79 35.22
CA ARG A 14 32.81 30.35 36.20
C ARG A 14 32.38 29.10 36.99
N TYR A 15 33.35 28.19 37.09
CA TYR A 15 33.40 26.95 37.88
C TYR A 15 32.89 25.66 37.20
N ALA A 16 33.75 25.03 36.40
CA ALA A 16 33.68 23.59 36.15
C ALA A 16 34.97 22.92 36.65
N ARG A 17 34.79 21.94 37.53
CA ARG A 17 35.79 21.23 38.34
C ARG A 17 36.56 20.20 37.50
N PRO A 18 37.81 19.85 37.86
CA PRO A 18 38.54 18.80 37.16
C PRO A 18 37.89 17.43 37.41
N ILE A 19 37.52 16.76 36.32
CA ILE A 19 37.09 15.37 36.31
C ILE A 19 38.33 14.48 36.49
N ALA A 20 38.48 13.90 37.68
CA ALA A 20 39.44 12.85 37.97
C ALA A 20 39.13 11.61 37.12
N ASN A 21 40.11 11.16 36.33
CA ASN A 21 39.99 9.99 35.48
C ASN A 21 40.32 8.72 36.29
N ASP A 22 39.34 8.17 37.00
CA ASP A 22 39.47 6.88 37.70
C ASP A 22 39.36 5.74 36.68
N ARG A 23 40.51 5.16 36.32
CA ARG A 23 40.61 3.94 35.51
C ARG A 23 40.10 2.75 36.31
N ARG A 24 38.77 2.58 36.39
CA ARG A 24 38.18 1.31 36.81
C ARG A 24 37.97 0.43 35.58
N SER A 25 38.87 -0.55 35.46
CA SER A 25 38.77 -1.71 34.58
C SER A 25 37.36 -2.30 34.62
N ARG A 26 36.53 -2.00 33.62
CA ARG A 26 35.28 -2.72 33.39
C ARG A 26 35.61 -4.00 32.65
N ALA A 27 35.48 -5.11 33.35
CA ALA A 27 35.45 -6.44 32.77
C ALA A 27 34.44 -6.47 31.62
N VAL A 28 34.94 -6.68 30.41
CA VAL A 28 34.13 -6.89 29.21
C VAL A 28 33.40 -8.23 29.36
N HIS A 29 32.16 -8.19 29.86
CA HIS A 29 31.27 -9.34 29.79
C HIS A 29 30.94 -9.58 28.33
N ARG A 30 31.34 -10.75 27.84
CA ARG A 30 31.17 -11.22 26.46
C ARG A 30 29.67 -11.35 26.20
N ILE A 31 29.06 -10.29 25.65
CA ILE A 31 27.68 -10.32 25.16
C ILE A 31 27.65 -11.33 24.02
N THR A 32 27.24 -12.56 24.30
CA THR A 32 26.90 -13.52 23.25
C THR A 32 25.55 -13.06 22.69
N SER A 33 25.62 -12.25 21.63
CA SER A 33 24.46 -11.82 20.86
C SER A 33 23.78 -13.04 20.26
N ARG A 34 22.81 -13.61 20.98
CA ARG A 34 21.84 -14.54 20.40
C ARG A 34 20.92 -13.70 19.52
N HIS A 35 21.34 -13.48 18.27
CA HIS A 35 20.46 -12.95 17.24
C HIS A 35 19.32 -13.95 17.06
N ARG A 36 18.24 -13.73 17.80
CA ARG A 36 16.97 -14.43 17.65
C ARG A 36 16.42 -14.01 16.30
N THR A 37 16.65 -14.84 15.29
CA THR A 37 16.07 -14.70 13.96
C THR A 37 14.55 -14.83 14.11
N VAL A 38 13.86 -13.69 14.07
CA VAL A 38 12.41 -13.65 13.94
C VAL A 38 12.12 -13.84 12.46
N THR A 39 11.76 -15.07 12.08
CA THR A 39 11.21 -15.35 10.75
C THR A 39 9.84 -14.68 10.66
N PHE A 40 9.79 -13.50 10.02
CA PHE A 40 8.53 -12.83 9.69
C PHE A 40 7.84 -13.63 8.58
N VAL A 41 6.89 -14.48 8.96
CA VAL A 41 5.97 -15.10 8.01
C VAL A 41 4.92 -14.04 7.65
N GLN A 42 5.14 -13.30 6.57
CA GLN A 42 4.20 -12.30 6.10
C GLN A 42 3.03 -13.00 5.37
N THR A 43 2.05 -13.48 6.12
CA THR A 43 0.77 -13.90 5.53
C THR A 43 -0.01 -12.65 5.13
N ARG A 44 0.18 -12.20 3.89
CA ARG A 44 -0.75 -11.29 3.21
C ARG A 44 -2.03 -12.08 2.89
N SER A 45 -2.88 -12.28 3.88
CA SER A 45 -4.25 -12.75 3.67
C SER A 45 -5.06 -11.57 3.14
N VAL A 46 -5.12 -11.45 1.81
CA VAL A 46 -5.77 -10.35 1.09
C VAL A 46 -7.26 -10.67 0.86
N THR A 47 -7.94 -11.18 1.89
CA THR A 47 -9.33 -11.68 1.79
C THR A 47 -10.31 -10.54 1.52
N CYS A 48 -10.94 -10.52 0.35
CA CYS A 48 -11.98 -9.56 -0.02
C CYS A 48 -13.36 -10.21 0.09
N THR A 49 -14.29 -9.58 0.81
CA THR A 49 -15.69 -10.06 0.90
C THR A 49 -16.42 -9.98 -0.43
N HIS A 50 -15.95 -9.13 -1.35
CA HIS A 50 -16.54 -8.96 -2.69
C HIS A 50 -16.01 -9.97 -3.71
N GLU A 51 -14.99 -10.76 -3.39
CA GLU A 51 -14.46 -11.73 -4.35
C GLU A 51 -15.49 -12.82 -4.65
N PRO A 52 -15.91 -12.99 -5.92
CA PRO A 52 -16.89 -14.01 -6.25
C PRO A 52 -16.26 -15.39 -6.16
N LYS A 53 -17.04 -16.36 -5.67
CA LYS A 53 -16.59 -17.75 -5.51
C LYS A 53 -16.27 -18.43 -6.84
N ILE A 54 -16.92 -18.00 -7.92
CA ILE A 54 -16.75 -18.52 -9.27
C ILE A 54 -16.57 -17.32 -10.19
N LEU A 55 -15.49 -17.32 -10.97
CA LEU A 55 -15.24 -16.30 -11.98
C LEU A 55 -16.18 -16.49 -13.17
N ALA A 56 -16.94 -15.45 -13.52
CA ALA A 56 -17.75 -15.44 -14.72
C ALA A 56 -16.88 -15.48 -16.00
N ALA A 57 -17.37 -16.13 -17.05
CA ALA A 57 -16.69 -16.15 -18.34
C ALA A 57 -16.87 -14.81 -19.09
N PRO A 58 -15.88 -14.36 -19.89
CA PRO A 58 -16.03 -13.17 -20.72
C PRO A 58 -17.18 -13.31 -21.73
N ARG A 59 -18.10 -12.35 -21.71
CA ARG A 59 -19.25 -12.29 -22.65
C ARG A 59 -18.85 -11.79 -24.04
N ALA A 60 -17.74 -11.09 -24.13
CA ALA A 60 -17.21 -10.53 -25.36
C ALA A 60 -15.68 -10.65 -25.42
N LYS A 61 -15.12 -10.51 -26.63
CA LYS A 61 -13.66 -10.43 -26.86
C LYS A 61 -13.14 -9.00 -26.88
N ILE A 62 -14.03 -8.03 -26.95
CA ILE A 62 -13.75 -6.60 -27.05
C ILE A 62 -14.57 -5.87 -26.00
N CYS A 63 -14.24 -4.60 -25.74
CA CYS A 63 -15.02 -3.77 -24.84
C CYS A 63 -16.46 -3.63 -25.34
N GLU A 64 -17.44 -4.00 -24.51
CA GLU A 64 -18.86 -3.93 -24.87
C GLU A 64 -19.36 -2.47 -24.98
N GLY A 65 -18.75 -1.53 -24.26
CA GLY A 65 -19.14 -0.11 -24.28
C GLY A 65 -18.63 0.68 -25.50
N CYS A 66 -17.47 0.34 -26.06
CA CYS A 66 -16.89 1.11 -27.19
C CYS A 66 -16.17 0.30 -28.27
N GLY A 67 -16.09 -1.02 -28.14
CA GLY A 67 -15.43 -1.88 -29.12
C GLY A 67 -13.90 -1.90 -29.06
N SER A 68 -13.26 -1.29 -28.05
CA SER A 68 -11.79 -1.38 -27.89
C SER A 68 -11.31 -2.83 -27.76
N THR A 69 -10.13 -3.12 -28.30
CA THR A 69 -9.49 -4.45 -28.27
C THR A 69 -8.29 -4.51 -27.31
N TYR A 70 -7.94 -3.41 -26.64
CA TYR A 70 -6.72 -3.29 -25.83
C TYR A 70 -7.04 -3.03 -24.37
N ASN A 71 -6.15 -3.47 -23.46
CA ASN A 71 -6.24 -3.27 -22.00
C ASN A 71 -7.65 -3.49 -21.46
N LEU A 72 -8.14 -4.71 -21.69
CA LEU A 72 -9.49 -5.12 -21.34
C LEU A 72 -9.51 -5.72 -19.93
N ARG A 73 -10.65 -5.53 -19.27
CA ARG A 73 -10.93 -6.04 -17.94
C ARG A 73 -12.29 -6.72 -17.96
N LEU A 74 -12.36 -7.84 -17.27
CA LEU A 74 -13.52 -8.68 -17.09
C LEU A 74 -14.16 -8.38 -15.74
N CYS A 75 -15.46 -8.15 -15.71
CA CYS A 75 -16.23 -8.18 -14.46
C CYS A 75 -16.31 -9.63 -13.96
N ALA A 76 -15.83 -9.87 -12.74
CA ALA A 76 -15.73 -11.22 -12.19
C ALA A 76 -17.11 -11.82 -11.84
N ASP A 77 -18.10 -10.96 -11.57
CA ASP A 77 -19.46 -11.36 -11.18
C ASP A 77 -20.35 -11.73 -12.38
N CYS A 78 -20.34 -10.93 -13.44
CA CYS A 78 -21.31 -11.07 -14.54
C CYS A 78 -20.69 -11.30 -15.93
N GLY A 79 -19.36 -11.24 -16.04
CA GLY A 79 -18.65 -11.54 -17.28
C GLY A 79 -18.59 -10.39 -18.30
N TYR A 80 -19.04 -9.19 -17.94
CA TYR A 80 -18.93 -7.99 -18.78
C TYR A 80 -17.47 -7.65 -19.10
N VAL A 81 -17.18 -7.20 -20.32
CA VAL A 81 -15.83 -6.80 -20.74
C VAL A 81 -15.76 -5.30 -21.00
N GLY A 82 -14.94 -4.60 -20.20
CA GLY A 82 -14.72 -3.16 -20.27
C GLY A 82 -13.26 -2.79 -20.56
N CYS A 83 -13.03 -1.63 -21.19
CA CYS A 83 -11.69 -1.06 -21.32
C CYS A 83 -11.30 -0.29 -20.05
N CYS A 84 -10.01 -0.33 -19.69
CA CYS A 84 -9.49 0.34 -18.47
C CYS A 84 -9.71 1.87 -18.43
N GLU A 85 -9.43 2.47 -17.26
CA GLU A 85 -9.54 3.92 -17.03
C GLU A 85 -8.53 4.73 -17.85
N SER A 86 -7.40 4.15 -18.23
CA SER A 86 -6.46 4.79 -19.16
C SER A 86 -7.02 4.96 -20.58
N GLN A 87 -8.20 4.41 -20.87
CA GLN A 87 -8.96 4.61 -22.10
C GLN A 87 -10.23 5.41 -21.82
N LYS A 88 -11.40 4.75 -21.85
CA LYS A 88 -12.71 5.34 -21.54
C LYS A 88 -13.28 4.87 -20.20
N GLY A 89 -12.63 3.91 -19.52
CA GLY A 89 -13.05 3.44 -18.19
C GLY A 89 -14.42 2.76 -18.15
N HIS A 90 -14.80 2.02 -19.20
CA HIS A 90 -16.07 1.28 -19.20
C HIS A 90 -16.11 0.17 -18.16
N ASP A 91 -14.96 -0.39 -17.76
CA ASP A 91 -14.91 -1.38 -16.69
C ASP A 91 -15.23 -0.76 -15.32
N ARG A 92 -14.66 0.42 -15.02
CA ARG A 92 -14.94 1.16 -13.78
C ARG A 92 -16.37 1.67 -13.75
N THR A 93 -16.85 2.22 -14.87
CA THR A 93 -18.23 2.69 -15.00
C THR A 93 -19.20 1.53 -14.73
N HIS A 94 -18.99 0.39 -15.39
CA HIS A 94 -19.78 -0.81 -15.16
C HIS A 94 -19.75 -1.26 -13.69
N ALA A 95 -18.56 -1.34 -13.08
CA ALA A 95 -18.41 -1.77 -11.69
C ALA A 95 -19.17 -0.89 -10.68
N LEU A 96 -19.26 0.42 -10.95
CA LEU A 96 -19.98 1.38 -10.10
C LEU A 96 -21.49 1.39 -10.35
N GLU A 97 -21.92 1.22 -11.60
CA GLU A 97 -23.35 1.24 -11.97
C GLU A 97 -24.07 -0.07 -11.59
N THR A 98 -23.36 -1.19 -11.56
CA THR A 98 -23.93 -2.53 -11.34
C THR A 98 -23.62 -3.11 -9.97
N ASP A 99 -22.87 -2.39 -9.13
CA ASP A 99 -22.36 -2.89 -7.85
C ASP A 99 -21.43 -4.13 -7.98
N HIS A 100 -20.89 -4.39 -9.18
CA HIS A 100 -19.92 -5.45 -9.42
C HIS A 100 -18.49 -4.96 -9.21
N HIS A 101 -18.05 -4.92 -7.96
CA HIS A 101 -16.80 -4.25 -7.61
C HIS A 101 -15.53 -5.00 -8.01
N VAL A 102 -15.61 -6.28 -8.39
CA VAL A 102 -14.43 -7.10 -8.68
C VAL A 102 -14.22 -7.24 -10.17
N ILE A 103 -13.03 -6.84 -10.62
CA ILE A 103 -12.59 -7.01 -12.00
C ILE A 103 -11.33 -7.86 -12.06
N LYS A 104 -11.14 -8.52 -13.20
CA LYS A 104 -9.96 -9.30 -13.55
C LYS A 104 -9.38 -8.83 -14.87
N SER A 105 -8.08 -8.67 -14.96
CA SER A 105 -7.45 -8.25 -16.21
C SER A 105 -7.51 -9.36 -17.27
N LEU A 106 -7.72 -8.97 -18.54
CA LEU A 106 -7.59 -9.87 -19.68
C LEU A 106 -6.22 -9.71 -20.34
N PRO A 107 -5.63 -10.78 -20.92
CA PRO A 107 -6.15 -12.15 -20.99
C PRO A 107 -6.12 -12.87 -19.63
N LEU A 108 -7.03 -13.85 -19.44
CA LEU A 108 -7.05 -14.68 -18.23
C LEU A 108 -5.87 -15.66 -18.23
N GLY A 109 -5.14 -15.73 -17.11
CA GLY A 109 -3.98 -16.61 -16.96
C GLY A 109 -3.09 -16.25 -15.77
N GLU A 110 -1.86 -16.76 -15.75
CA GLU A 110 -0.90 -16.60 -14.65
C GLU A 110 -0.45 -15.15 -14.43
N GLY A 111 -0.53 -14.29 -15.46
CA GLY A 111 -0.24 -12.86 -15.37
C GLY A 111 -1.46 -11.97 -15.11
N SER A 112 -2.65 -12.54 -14.91
CA SER A 112 -3.85 -11.75 -14.66
C SER A 112 -3.91 -11.28 -13.20
N PHE A 113 -4.30 -10.03 -13.00
CA PHE A 113 -4.56 -9.48 -11.66
C PHE A 113 -6.06 -9.38 -11.41
N THR A 114 -6.44 -9.45 -10.14
CA THR A 114 -7.79 -9.16 -9.66
C THR A 114 -7.75 -7.86 -8.86
N TRP A 115 -8.72 -6.98 -9.07
CA TRP A 115 -8.86 -5.72 -8.36
C TRP A 115 -10.27 -5.56 -7.83
N CYS A 116 -10.40 -5.10 -6.59
CA CYS A 116 -11.68 -4.71 -6.02
C CYS A 116 -11.75 -3.18 -5.90
N TYR A 117 -12.72 -2.58 -6.58
CA TYR A 117 -12.98 -1.13 -6.48
C TYR A 117 -13.48 -0.72 -5.10
N ALA A 118 -14.30 -1.53 -4.43
CA ALA A 118 -14.81 -1.22 -3.10
C ALA A 118 -13.75 -1.30 -1.99
N CYS A 119 -12.75 -2.17 -2.15
CA CYS A 119 -11.63 -2.27 -1.21
C CYS A 119 -10.38 -1.49 -1.65
N GLU A 120 -10.41 -0.88 -2.84
CA GLU A 120 -9.31 -0.15 -3.47
C GLU A 120 -7.97 -0.90 -3.41
N ARG A 121 -8.00 -2.20 -3.70
CA ARG A 121 -6.81 -3.06 -3.60
C ARG A 121 -6.85 -4.25 -4.55
N TYR A 122 -5.66 -4.80 -4.77
CA TYR A 122 -5.49 -6.11 -5.40
C TYR A 122 -6.03 -7.23 -4.50
N ILE A 123 -6.50 -8.31 -5.13
CA ILE A 123 -6.96 -9.54 -4.49
C ILE A 123 -6.11 -10.69 -5.00
#